data_AF-A0A964PB20-F1
#
_entry.id   AF-A0A964PB20-F1
#
_cell.length_a   1.000
_cell.length_b   1.000
_cell.length_c   1.000
_cell.angle_alpha   90.00
_cell.angle_beta   90.00
_cell.angle_gamma   90.00
#
_symmetry.space_group_name_H-M   'P 1'
#
loop_
_entity.id
_entity.type
_entity.pdbx_description
1 polymer ?
#
loop_
_entity_poly.entity_id
_entity_poly.type
_entity_poly.pdbx_seq_one_letter_code
_entity_poly.pdbx_strand_id
1 'polypeptide(L)' 'MTTLLQTAFTEAAKLSDSEQEVLASRLLAELAAEDDFDRDIARTSDKLAALAREALAEHRAGQTEALDPERL' A
#
# COMPACT_ATOMS: atom_id res chain seq x y z
N MET A 1 -8.08 12.59 17.76
CA MET A 1 -7.76 11.16 17.98
C MET A 1 -9.07 10.39 17.97
N THR A 2 -9.17 9.30 17.21
CA THR A 2 -10.35 8.43 17.27
C THR A 2 -10.36 7.67 18.60
N THR A 3 -11.52 7.18 19.05
CA THR A 3 -11.61 6.39 20.28
C THR A 3 -10.67 5.18 20.25
N LEU A 4 -10.58 4.49 19.10
CA LEU A 4 -9.71 3.34 18.93
C LEU A 4 -8.22 3.71 19.08
N LEU A 5 -7.78 4.79 18.44
CA LEU A 5 -6.39 5.24 18.52
C LEU A 5 -6.04 5.71 19.93
N GLN A 6 -6.99 6.37 20.62
CA GLN A 6 -6.83 6.75 22.03
C GLN A 6 -6.63 5.52 22.93
N THR A 7 -7.43 4.47 22.75
CA THR A 7 -7.29 3.20 23.48
C THR A 7 -5.93 2.56 23.20
N ALA A 8 -5.49 2.51 21.94
CA ALA A 8 -4.19 1.95 21.58
C ALA A 8 -3.03 2.66 22.30
N PHE A 9 -3.01 4.00 22.33
CA PHE A 9 -2.00 4.76 23.07
C PHE A 9 -2.09 4.56 24.58
N THR A 10 -3.30 4.39 25.12
CA THR A 10 -3.50 4.13 26.56
C THR A 10 -2.91 2.77 26.96
N GLU A 11 -3.08 1.74 26.13
CA GLU A 11 -2.47 0.43 26.37
C GLU A 11 -0.95 0.46 26.15
N ALA A 12 -0.48 1.16 25.11
CA ALA A 12 0.95 1.31 24.84
C ALA A 12 1.69 1.99 26.00
N ALA A 13 1.08 2.99 26.64
CA ALA A 13 1.66 3.70 27.78
C ALA A 13 1.85 2.84 29.04
N LYS A 14 1.26 1.62 29.10
CA LYS A 14 1.46 0.68 30.20
C LYS A 14 2.74 -0.17 30.05
N LEU A 15 3.35 -0.18 28.86
CA LEU A 15 4.57 -0.91 28.57
C LEU A 15 5.79 -0.23 29.24
N SER A 16 6.89 -0.96 29.37
CA SER A 16 8.15 -0.34 29.79
C SER A 16 8.68 0.64 28.74
N ASP A 17 9.52 1.60 29.13
CA ASP A 17 10.07 2.61 28.21
C ASP A 17 10.74 1.97 26.98
N SER A 18 11.48 0.87 27.16
CA SER A 18 12.13 0.16 26.05
C SER A 18 11.13 -0.48 25.09
N GLU A 19 10.05 -1.03 25.60
CA GLU A 19 8.97 -1.60 24.79
C GLU A 19 8.17 -0.51 24.07
N GLN A 20 7.97 0.65 24.71
CA GLN A 20 7.34 1.82 24.09
C GLN A 20 8.17 2.32 22.91
N GLU A 21 9.49 2.44 23.06
CA GLU A 21 10.40 2.85 21.98
C GLU A 21 10.38 1.87 20.80
N VAL A 22 10.38 0.56 21.08
CA VAL A 22 10.27 -0.46 20.02
C VAL A 22 8.92 -0.34 19.30
N LEU A 23 7.81 -0.18 20.02
CA LEU A 23 6.49 -0.01 19.43
C LEU A 23 6.41 1.27 18.59
N ALA A 24 6.92 2.38 19.10
CA ALA A 24 6.95 3.66 18.40
C ALA A 24 7.76 3.57 17.09
N SER A 25 8.94 2.94 17.13
CA SER A 25 9.77 2.75 15.94
C SER A 25 9.06 1.96 14.84
N ARG A 26 8.29 0.93 15.20
CA ARG A 26 7.54 0.09 14.26
C ARG A 26 6.37 0.85 13.66
N LEU A 27 5.62 1.57 14.50
CA LEU A 27 4.49 2.38 14.03
C LEU A 27 4.95 3.47 13.06
N LEU A 28 6.06 4.16 13.37
CA LEU A 28 6.62 5.18 12.49
C LEU A 28 7.12 4.61 11.16
N ALA A 29 7.74 3.42 11.19
CA ALA A 29 8.18 2.75 9.96
C ALA A 29 7.00 2.35 9.07
N GLU A 30 5.91 1.85 9.65
CA GLU A 30 4.70 1.49 8.89
C GLU A 30 4.07 2.71 8.22
N LEU A 31 3.89 3.81 8.97
CA LEU A 31 3.32 5.05 8.44
C LEU A 31 4.18 5.62 7.30
N ALA A 32 5.51 5.57 7.43
CA ALA A 32 6.41 6.00 6.37
C ALA A 32 6.32 5.11 5.11
N ALA A 33 6.16 3.80 5.28
CA ALA A 33 6.02 2.86 4.17
C ALA A 33 4.71 3.06 3.39
N GLU A 34 3.59 3.31 4.09
CA GLU A 34 2.31 3.66 3.47
C GLU A 34 2.43 4.99 2.68
N ASP A 35 3.02 6.02 3.27
CA ASP A 35 3.24 7.32 2.62
C ASP A 35 4.13 7.22 1.37
N ASP A 36 5.19 6.39 1.41
CA ASP A 36 6.08 6.15 0.28
C ASP A 36 5.36 5.40 -0.85
N PHE A 37 4.59 4.36 -0.53
CA PHE A 37 3.81 3.61 -1.51
C PHE A 37 2.78 4.50 -2.23
N ASP A 38 2.01 5.30 -1.48
CA ASP A 38 1.02 6.22 -2.04
C ASP A 38 1.67 7.25 -2.96
N ARG A 39 2.82 7.79 -2.56
CA ARG A 39 3.59 8.72 -3.40
C ARG A 39 4.11 8.06 -4.67
N ASP A 40 4.65 6.86 -4.57
CA ASP A 40 5.21 6.16 -5.73
C ASP A 40 4.11 5.76 -6.73
N ILE A 41 2.95 5.34 -6.25
CA ILE A 41 1.77 5.11 -7.08
C ILE A 41 1.28 6.41 -7.72
N ALA A 42 1.16 7.50 -6.96
CA ALA A 42 0.73 8.79 -7.50
C ALA A 42 1.66 9.28 -8.63
N ARG A 43 2.98 9.08 -8.48
CA ARG A 43 3.99 9.44 -9.49
C ARG A 43 3.97 8.55 -10.73
N THR A 44 3.36 7.37 -10.67
CA THR A 44 3.34 6.41 -11.79
C THR A 44 2.04 6.43 -12.59
N SER A 45 1.09 7.31 -12.25
CA SER A 45 -0.21 7.45 -12.93
C SER A 45 -0.09 7.55 -14.46
N ASP A 46 0.81 8.39 -14.99
CA ASP A 46 1.01 8.54 -16.44
C ASP A 46 1.52 7.26 -17.11
N LYS A 47 2.42 6.54 -16.42
CA LYS A 47 2.96 5.26 -16.90
C LYS A 47 1.88 4.17 -16.89
N LEU A 48 1.08 4.09 -15.82
CA LEU A 48 -0.06 3.18 -15.74
C LEU A 48 -1.10 3.48 -16.81
N ALA A 49 -1.37 4.75 -17.08
CA ALA A 49 -2.29 5.16 -18.14
C ALA A 49 -1.75 4.79 -19.54
N ALA A 50 -0.43 4.88 -19.75
CA ALA A 50 0.20 4.42 -20.99
C ALA A 50 0.06 2.91 -21.18
N LEU A 51 0.41 2.11 -20.16
CA LEU A 51 0.26 0.66 -20.18
C LEU A 51 -1.20 0.22 -20.40
N ALA A 52 -2.15 0.91 -19.77
CA ALA A 52 -3.58 0.62 -19.98
C ALA A 52 -4.02 0.91 -21.42
N ARG A 53 -3.54 2.00 -22.03
CA ARG A 53 -3.83 2.31 -23.45
C ARG A 53 -3.23 1.26 -24.38
N GLU A 54 -2.01 0.82 -24.10
CA GLU A 54 -1.31 -0.23 -24.87
C GLU A 54 -2.08 -1.55 -24.80
N ALA A 55 -2.40 -2.03 -23.60
CA ALA A 55 -3.18 -3.27 -23.42
C ALA A 55 -4.54 -3.22 -24.13
N LEU A 56 -5.23 -2.06 -24.10
CA LEU A 56 -6.48 -1.88 -24.84
C LEU A 56 -6.28 -1.91 -26.36
N ALA A 57 -5.16 -1.37 -26.86
CA ALA A 57 -4.83 -1.40 -28.28
C ALA A 57 -4.53 -2.84 -28.75
N GLU A 58 -3.73 -3.59 -28.00
CA GLU A 58 -3.44 -5.01 -28.26
C GLU A 58 -4.72 -5.85 -28.25
N HIS A 59 -5.60 -5.63 -27.27
CA HIS A 59 -6.89 -6.32 -27.20
C HIS A 59 -7.76 -6.05 -28.43
N ARG A 60 -7.87 -4.78 -28.84
CA ARG A 60 -8.62 -4.39 -30.05
C ARG A 60 -8.00 -4.94 -31.33
N ALA A 61 -6.68 -5.13 -31.35
CA ALA A 61 -5.96 -5.75 -32.46
C ALA A 61 -6.06 -7.30 -32.46
N GLY A 62 -6.74 -7.90 -31.47
CA GLY A 62 -6.85 -9.36 -31.35
C GLY A 62 -5.54 -10.03 -30.92
N GLN A 63 -4.61 -9.29 -30.31
CA GLN A 63 -3.30 -9.77 -29.88
C GLN A 63 -3.29 -10.29 -28.44
N THR A 64 -4.46 -10.37 -27.80
CA THR A 64 -4.61 -10.86 -26.42
C THR A 64 -5.29 -12.22 -26.39
N GLU A 65 -4.92 -13.05 -25.41
CA GLU A 65 -5.57 -14.32 -25.12
C GLU A 65 -6.49 -14.21 -23.90
N ALA A 66 -7.50 -15.08 -23.82
CA ALA A 66 -8.35 -15.18 -22.64
C ALA A 66 -7.54 -15.74 -21.46
N LEU A 67 -7.66 -15.11 -20.30
CA LEU A 67 -7.06 -15.61 -19.07
C LEU A 67 -7.75 -16.91 -18.66
N ASP A 68 -6.97 -17.98 -18.45
CA ASP A 68 -7.42 -19.25 -17.90
C ASP A 68 -6.98 -19.36 -16.43
N PRO A 69 -7.89 -19.16 -15.46
CA PRO A 69 -7.54 -19.16 -14.04
C PRO A 69 -7.02 -20.50 -13.51
N GLU A 70 -7.36 -21.61 -14.16
CA GLU A 70 -6.94 -22.97 -13.75
C GLU A 70 -5.49 -23.28 -14.15
N ARG A 71 -4.84 -22.36 -14.89
CA ARG A 71 -3.45 -22.49 -15.36
C ARG A 71 -2.49 -21.48 -14.74
N LEU A 72 -2.92 -20.76 -13.70
CA LEU A 72 -2.13 -19.77 -12.95
C LEU A 72 -1.30 -20.40 -11.81
#